data_AF-A0A7S3EN38-F1
#
_entry.id   AF-A0A7S3EN38-F1
#
_cell.length_a   1.000
_cell.length_b   1.000
_cell.length_c   1.000
_cell.angle_alpha   90.00
_cell.angle_beta   90.00
_cell.angle_gamma   90.00
#
_symmetry.space_group_name_H-M   'P 1'
#
loop_
_entity.id
_entity.type
_entity.pdbx_description
1 polymer ?
#
loop_
_entity_poly.entity_id
_entity_poly.type
_entity_poly.pdbx_seq_one_letter_code
_entity_poly.pdbx_strand_id
1 'polypeptide(L)'
;MSGENLLLDAIAGFAVHVSRRVSDLNGAIESHRCKLLNNCTSSAAPKANIEFERPGNPFINFVSRLLVANAREPDQENTTYFAAADRIIAVGDVHGDLGALRNVLKLSKLIGSNDEWVGGGTVLVQVGDLLDRGDQERAAFELLLKLREDAKKHGGAVHILHGNHEIMNVSLDFRYVTPGGFVDFEPLADQANEKLGKLPPAISETIKGLPEFMRSRAWSLRPGGPFSNRISTNQLAIVIGDNVFVHGGLRPTHLAEPGALETMNSACRAWMQGRAEKPSSLKTGKSPVWMRNYSLGSPKIGSDECNTLQASLDLIPAKRMIVGYCSRSKTLSHNVARY
;
A
#
# COMPACT_ATOMS: atom_id res chain seq x y z
N MET A 1 -21.45 40.82 11.49
CA MET A 1 -20.55 39.98 12.30
C MET A 1 -21.08 38.56 12.19
N SER A 2 -20.63 37.84 11.17
CA SER A 2 -21.10 36.49 10.84
C SER A 2 -19.90 35.55 10.94
N GLY A 3 -19.95 34.69 11.94
CA GLY A 3 -19.12 33.50 12.00
C GLY A 3 -19.69 32.47 11.03
N GLU A 4 -18.92 32.19 9.98
CA GLU A 4 -19.06 31.07 9.04
C GLU A 4 -17.87 31.21 8.10
N ASN A 5 -16.73 30.58 8.41
CA ASN A 5 -15.61 30.26 7.47
C ASN A 5 -14.36 29.68 8.16
N LEU A 6 -14.52 28.81 9.17
CA LEU A 6 -13.38 28.11 9.79
C LEU A 6 -13.42 26.57 9.60
N LEU A 7 -14.30 26.06 8.73
CA LEU A 7 -14.49 24.62 8.54
C LEU A 7 -13.96 24.04 7.21
N LEU A 8 -13.32 24.86 6.35
CA LEU A 8 -12.92 24.44 4.99
C LEU A 8 -11.40 24.20 4.82
N ASP A 9 -10.56 24.49 5.81
CA ASP A 9 -9.09 24.43 5.68
C ASP A 9 -8.44 23.10 6.12
N ALA A 10 -9.22 22.07 6.45
CA ALA A 10 -8.69 20.77 6.91
C ALA A 10 -8.60 19.67 5.83
N ILE A 11 -8.75 20.00 4.54
CA ILE A 11 -9.01 19.00 3.48
C ILE A 11 -7.96 19.10 2.36
N ALA A 12 -6.81 18.41 2.48
CA ALA A 12 -5.96 18.09 1.31
C ALA A 12 -4.75 17.21 1.70
N GLY A 13 -4.76 15.91 1.37
CA GLY A 13 -3.61 15.04 1.59
C GLY A 13 -3.41 13.83 0.66
N PHE A 14 -4.38 13.47 -0.20
CA PHE A 14 -4.36 12.15 -0.84
C PHE A 14 -4.22 12.20 -2.36
N ALA A 15 -3.21 11.51 -2.90
CA ALA A 15 -3.15 11.15 -4.31
C ALA A 15 -3.92 9.85 -4.55
N VAL A 16 -4.88 9.87 -5.46
CA VAL A 16 -5.67 8.70 -5.90
C VAL A 16 -5.35 8.41 -7.36
N HIS A 17 -4.83 7.23 -7.67
CA HIS A 17 -4.60 6.78 -9.05
C HIS A 17 -5.68 5.79 -9.48
N VAL A 18 -6.25 5.95 -10.68
CA VAL A 18 -7.27 5.03 -11.26
C VAL A 18 -6.77 4.52 -12.61
N SER A 19 -6.74 3.20 -12.82
CA SER A 19 -6.46 2.59 -14.13
C SER A 19 -7.66 1.75 -14.61
N ARG A 20 -8.00 1.80 -15.91
CA ARG A 20 -9.01 0.94 -16.58
C ARG A 20 -8.36 0.18 -17.75
N ARG A 21 -8.81 -1.05 -18.07
CA ARG A 21 -8.39 -1.77 -19.30
C ARG A 21 -8.84 -1.04 -20.57
N VAL A 22 -7.94 -0.93 -21.54
CA VAL A 22 -8.23 -0.55 -22.93
C VAL A 22 -8.20 -1.83 -23.77
N SER A 23 -9.38 -2.30 -24.23
CA SER A 23 -9.49 -3.42 -25.18
C SER A 23 -9.98 -3.00 -26.57
N ASP A 24 -9.99 -1.70 -26.89
CA ASP A 24 -10.25 -1.21 -28.24
C ASP A 24 -9.34 -0.01 -28.52
N LEU A 25 -8.22 -0.23 -29.21
CA LEU A 25 -7.45 0.78 -29.97
C LEU A 25 -6.29 0.07 -30.69
N ASN A 26 -6.61 -0.58 -31.81
CA ASN A 26 -5.61 -0.89 -32.83
C ASN A 26 -5.20 0.43 -33.50
N GLY A 27 -3.99 0.92 -33.20
CA GLY A 27 -3.37 2.00 -33.95
C GLY A 27 -2.56 2.98 -33.09
N ALA A 28 -1.29 2.63 -32.83
CA ALA A 28 -0.12 3.52 -32.65
C ALA A 28 0.92 2.84 -31.73
N ILE A 29 1.72 1.96 -32.32
CA ILE A 29 2.99 1.52 -31.73
C ILE A 29 3.98 2.66 -31.95
N GLU A 30 4.11 3.60 -31.00
CA GLU A 30 5.21 4.58 -31.02
C GLU A 30 5.84 4.80 -29.62
N SER A 31 7.05 4.27 -29.50
CA SER A 31 8.13 4.56 -28.54
C SER A 31 7.89 4.31 -27.04
N HIS A 32 8.68 3.35 -26.53
CA HIS A 32 8.90 3.07 -25.11
C HIS A 32 9.67 4.24 -24.47
N ARG A 33 9.00 5.33 -24.13
CA ARG A 33 9.59 6.46 -23.39
C ARG A 33 8.90 6.61 -22.05
N CYS A 34 9.70 6.71 -21.00
CA CYS A 34 9.25 6.98 -19.64
C CYS A 34 8.33 8.23 -19.64
N LYS A 35 7.03 7.98 -19.62
CA LYS A 35 5.98 9.00 -19.50
C LYS A 35 5.54 8.99 -18.05
N LEU A 36 6.22 9.77 -17.21
CA LEU A 36 5.64 10.24 -15.96
C LEU A 36 4.58 11.27 -16.33
N LEU A 37 3.31 10.86 -16.40
CA LEU A 37 2.23 11.77 -16.69
C LEU A 37 2.04 12.77 -15.55
N ASN A 38 2.37 14.03 -15.82
CA ASN A 38 1.80 15.20 -15.16
C ASN A 38 0.95 15.90 -16.21
N ASN A 39 -0.38 15.71 -16.24
CA ASN A 39 -1.26 16.58 -17.02
C ASN A 39 -2.69 16.60 -16.48
N CYS A 40 -3.14 17.82 -16.16
CA CYS A 40 -4.49 18.19 -15.73
C CYS A 40 -5.31 18.62 -16.95
N THR A 41 -6.46 17.99 -17.24
CA THR A 41 -7.61 18.60 -17.95
C THR A 41 -8.84 17.67 -17.92
N SER A 42 -10.03 18.28 -18.04
CA SER A 42 -11.35 17.72 -17.75
C SER A 42 -12.10 17.12 -18.95
N SER A 43 -13.02 16.18 -18.66
CA SER A 43 -14.44 16.15 -19.08
C SER A 43 -14.99 14.85 -19.67
N ALA A 44 -16.29 14.64 -19.41
CA ALA A 44 -17.27 13.73 -20.02
C ALA A 44 -17.27 12.24 -19.62
N ALA A 45 -18.51 11.71 -19.61
CA ALA A 45 -19.03 10.45 -19.05
C ALA A 45 -19.19 9.35 -20.13
N PRO A 46 -19.31 8.05 -19.76
CA PRO A 46 -19.52 6.99 -20.74
C PRO A 46 -21.00 6.65 -20.97
N LYS A 47 -21.32 6.30 -22.22
CA LYS A 47 -22.54 5.56 -22.60
C LYS A 47 -22.26 4.05 -22.51
N ALA A 48 -23.31 3.30 -22.19
CA ALA A 48 -23.36 1.84 -22.09
C ALA A 48 -23.28 1.16 -23.47
N ASN A 49 -22.86 -0.12 -23.49
CA ASN A 49 -23.45 -1.13 -24.36
C ASN A 49 -23.25 -2.55 -23.79
N ILE A 50 -24.26 -3.37 -24.07
CA ILE A 50 -24.51 -4.75 -23.69
C ILE A 50 -23.99 -5.65 -24.80
N GLU A 51 -23.43 -6.84 -24.52
CA GLU A 51 -23.59 -7.98 -25.43
C GLU A 51 -23.36 -9.36 -24.80
N PHE A 52 -23.96 -10.35 -25.48
CA PHE A 52 -24.52 -11.63 -25.06
C PHE A 52 -23.54 -12.78 -24.76
N GLU A 53 -23.96 -13.67 -23.84
CA GLU A 53 -23.40 -15.01 -23.64
C GLU A 53 -23.80 -16.01 -24.74
N ARG A 54 -22.92 -17.01 -24.99
CA ARG A 54 -23.28 -18.29 -25.64
C ARG A 54 -22.93 -19.47 -24.71
N PRO A 55 -23.73 -20.55 -24.69
CA PRO A 55 -23.57 -21.63 -23.73
C PRO A 55 -22.58 -22.71 -24.21
N GLY A 56 -21.72 -23.19 -23.31
CA GLY A 56 -20.74 -24.26 -23.57
C GLY A 56 -20.86 -25.45 -22.60
N ASN A 57 -21.41 -26.55 -23.13
CA ASN A 57 -21.21 -27.99 -22.86
C ASN A 57 -20.94 -28.51 -21.41
N PRO A 58 -21.84 -29.32 -20.81
CA PRO A 58 -21.74 -29.80 -19.42
C PRO A 58 -20.76 -30.97 -19.16
N PHE A 59 -20.06 -31.50 -20.16
CA PHE A 59 -19.24 -32.72 -19.98
C PHE A 59 -17.77 -32.51 -19.56
N ILE A 60 -17.23 -31.29 -19.62
CA ILE A 60 -15.84 -30.99 -19.18
C ILE A 60 -15.74 -30.72 -17.66
N ASN A 61 -16.88 -30.60 -16.97
CA ASN A 61 -16.92 -30.18 -15.56
C ASN A 61 -16.64 -31.29 -14.52
N PHE A 62 -16.53 -32.55 -14.91
CA PHE A 62 -16.40 -33.64 -13.93
C PHE A 62 -14.94 -34.06 -13.65
N VAL A 63 -14.06 -34.04 -14.66
CA VAL A 63 -12.66 -34.49 -14.49
C VAL A 63 -11.77 -33.39 -13.90
N SER A 64 -12.08 -32.10 -14.12
CA SER A 64 -11.35 -30.98 -13.48
C SER A 64 -11.60 -30.86 -11.97
N ARG A 65 -12.70 -31.41 -11.45
CA ARG A 65 -13.06 -31.26 -10.02
C ARG A 65 -12.32 -32.23 -9.09
N LEU A 66 -11.76 -33.34 -9.59
CA LEU A 66 -11.06 -34.32 -8.75
C LEU A 66 -9.58 -34.00 -8.52
N LEU A 67 -8.95 -33.17 -9.35
CA LEU A 67 -7.52 -32.82 -9.21
C LEU A 67 -7.26 -31.51 -8.45
N VAL A 68 -8.31 -30.72 -8.15
CA VAL A 68 -8.19 -29.43 -7.43
C VAL A 68 -8.36 -29.59 -5.91
N ALA A 69 -8.75 -30.77 -5.42
CA ALA A 69 -9.11 -30.97 -4.02
C ALA A 69 -7.94 -30.91 -3.00
N ASN A 70 -6.69 -30.70 -3.43
CA ASN A 70 -5.53 -30.63 -2.53
C ASN A 70 -4.51 -29.53 -2.85
N ALA A 71 -4.82 -28.57 -3.72
CA ALA A 71 -4.03 -27.34 -3.78
C ALA A 71 -4.53 -26.42 -2.65
N ARG A 72 -3.78 -26.31 -1.55
CA ARG A 72 -3.92 -25.14 -0.67
C ARG A 72 -3.83 -23.91 -1.56
N GLU A 73 -4.86 -23.06 -1.55
CA GLU A 73 -4.74 -21.75 -2.19
C GLU A 73 -3.43 -21.11 -1.69
N PRO A 74 -2.58 -20.57 -2.57
CA PRO A 74 -1.39 -19.87 -2.12
C PRO A 74 -1.82 -18.80 -1.14
N ASP A 75 -1.23 -18.85 0.05
CA ASP A 75 -1.44 -17.85 1.08
C ASP A 75 -1.22 -16.46 0.44
N GLN A 76 -2.30 -15.70 0.26
CA GLN A 76 -2.29 -14.38 -0.40
C GLN A 76 -1.26 -13.46 0.25
N GLU A 77 -0.96 -13.70 1.53
CA GLU A 77 0.04 -13.00 2.34
C GLU A 77 1.49 -13.22 1.88
N ASN A 78 1.77 -14.20 1.00
CA ASN A 78 3.11 -14.42 0.42
C ASN A 78 3.17 -14.10 -1.08
N THR A 79 2.08 -13.63 -1.67
CA THR A 79 2.01 -13.40 -3.11
C THR A 79 2.55 -12.02 -3.48
N THR A 80 3.52 -12.00 -4.42
CA THR A 80 4.13 -10.77 -4.95
C THR A 80 3.54 -10.37 -6.31
N TYR A 81 3.15 -11.35 -7.14
CA TYR A 81 2.63 -11.12 -8.49
C TYR A 81 1.17 -11.52 -8.60
N PHE A 82 0.36 -10.62 -9.12
CA PHE A 82 -1.08 -10.78 -9.29
C PHE A 82 -1.46 -10.56 -10.75
N ALA A 83 -2.53 -11.22 -11.18
CA ALA A 83 -3.11 -11.02 -12.51
C ALA A 83 -3.58 -9.57 -12.69
N ALA A 84 -3.65 -9.12 -13.95
CA ALA A 84 -4.12 -7.78 -14.27
C ALA A 84 -5.59 -7.58 -13.89
N ALA A 85 -5.89 -6.52 -13.15
CA ALA A 85 -7.24 -6.14 -12.78
C ALA A 85 -7.85 -5.14 -13.79
N ASP A 86 -9.16 -5.17 -13.95
CA ASP A 86 -9.88 -4.23 -14.83
C ASP A 86 -9.88 -2.82 -14.28
N ARG A 87 -9.89 -2.69 -12.95
CA ARG A 87 -9.85 -1.42 -12.25
C ARG A 87 -8.93 -1.51 -11.04
N ILE A 88 -7.93 -0.64 -11.00
CA ILE A 88 -7.04 -0.47 -9.85
C ILE A 88 -7.20 0.94 -9.31
N ILE A 89 -7.35 1.08 -8.00
CA ILE A 89 -7.31 2.34 -7.25
C ILE A 89 -6.09 2.29 -6.33
N ALA A 90 -5.15 3.23 -6.48
CA ALA A 90 -4.03 3.38 -5.55
C ALA A 90 -4.24 4.60 -4.65
N VAL A 91 -4.03 4.43 -3.35
CA VAL A 91 -4.12 5.49 -2.32
C VAL A 91 -2.78 5.56 -1.60
N GLY A 92 -2.16 6.74 -1.60
CA GLY A 92 -0.87 6.97 -0.92
C GLY A 92 -0.99 7.15 0.60
N ASP A 93 -0.12 7.99 1.12
CA ASP A 93 0.13 8.26 2.54
C ASP A 93 -1.16 8.65 3.27
N VAL A 94 -1.58 7.82 4.24
CA VAL A 94 -2.80 8.03 5.06
C VAL A 94 -2.49 8.71 6.38
N HIS A 95 -1.38 8.35 7.01
CA HIS A 95 -0.88 9.03 8.20
C HIS A 95 -1.93 9.16 9.32
N GLY A 96 -2.55 8.04 9.71
CA GLY A 96 -3.49 8.00 10.82
C GLY A 96 -4.78 8.82 10.66
N ASP A 97 -5.05 9.39 9.47
CA ASP A 97 -6.28 10.15 9.20
C ASP A 97 -7.38 9.22 8.64
N LEU A 98 -8.11 8.60 9.56
CA LEU A 98 -9.26 7.75 9.22
C LEU A 98 -10.35 8.49 8.44
N GLY A 99 -10.58 9.77 8.76
CA GLY A 99 -11.62 10.57 8.12
C GLY A 99 -11.30 10.80 6.65
N ALA A 100 -10.07 11.21 6.36
CA ALA A 100 -9.63 11.43 5.00
C ALA A 100 -9.50 10.13 4.20
N LEU A 101 -9.08 9.02 4.83
CA LEU A 101 -9.14 7.69 4.22
C LEU A 101 -10.58 7.35 3.77
N ARG A 102 -11.57 7.47 4.67
CA ARG A 102 -12.99 7.22 4.33
C ARG A 102 -13.46 8.11 3.19
N ASN A 103 -13.10 9.40 3.21
CA ASN A 103 -13.47 10.34 2.16
C ASN A 103 -12.94 9.91 0.79
N VAL A 104 -11.66 9.53 0.71
CA VAL A 104 -11.04 9.04 -0.53
C VAL A 104 -11.70 7.75 -1.02
N LEU A 105 -11.97 6.80 -0.11
CA LEU A 105 -12.61 5.54 -0.45
C LEU A 105 -14.05 5.75 -0.98
N LYS A 106 -14.81 6.68 -0.38
CA LYS A 106 -16.17 7.06 -0.83
C LYS A 106 -16.14 7.75 -2.18
N LEU A 107 -15.27 8.76 -2.36
CA LEU A 107 -15.09 9.47 -3.64
C LEU A 107 -14.69 8.53 -4.77
N SER A 108 -13.88 7.51 -4.45
CA SER A 108 -13.44 6.48 -5.39
C SER A 108 -14.49 5.39 -5.66
N LYS A 109 -15.65 5.46 -4.99
CA LYS A 109 -16.73 4.45 -5.03
C LYS A 109 -16.26 3.05 -4.63
N LEU A 110 -15.36 2.97 -3.65
CA LEU A 110 -14.90 1.70 -3.08
C LEU A 110 -15.74 1.29 -1.88
N ILE A 111 -16.20 2.27 -1.09
CA ILE A 111 -17.06 2.04 0.07
C ILE A 111 -18.34 2.86 0.01
N GLY A 112 -19.41 2.32 0.59
CA GLY A 112 -20.69 3.00 0.76
C GLY A 112 -20.75 3.90 1.99
N SER A 113 -21.96 4.23 2.43
CA SER A 113 -22.15 5.19 3.53
C SER A 113 -21.70 4.65 4.89
N ASN A 114 -21.76 3.33 5.08
CA ASN A 114 -21.51 2.61 6.33
C ASN A 114 -20.19 1.80 6.28
N ASP A 115 -19.23 2.24 5.45
CA ASP A 115 -17.94 1.59 5.21
C ASP A 115 -18.05 0.14 4.72
N GLU A 116 -19.14 -0.22 4.07
CA GLU A 116 -19.31 -1.48 3.35
C GLU A 116 -18.64 -1.43 1.98
N TRP A 117 -18.04 -2.53 1.54
CA TRP A 117 -17.42 -2.60 0.22
C TRP A 117 -18.49 -2.53 -0.88
N VAL A 118 -18.37 -1.55 -1.78
CA VAL A 118 -19.22 -1.38 -2.98
C VAL A 118 -18.40 -1.30 -4.27
N GLY A 119 -17.08 -1.53 -4.17
CA GLY A 119 -16.15 -1.44 -5.29
C GLY A 119 -16.22 -2.59 -6.30
N GLY A 120 -17.05 -3.62 -6.07
CA GLY A 120 -17.13 -4.82 -6.91
C GLY A 120 -15.76 -5.48 -7.07
N GLY A 121 -15.40 -5.82 -8.30
CA GLY A 121 -14.09 -6.42 -8.67
C GLY A 121 -12.90 -5.44 -8.68
N THR A 122 -13.03 -4.26 -8.08
CA THR A 122 -11.93 -3.28 -8.04
C THR A 122 -10.79 -3.77 -7.13
N VAL A 123 -9.55 -3.51 -7.52
CA VAL A 123 -8.38 -3.70 -6.66
C VAL A 123 -7.98 -2.36 -6.04
N LEU A 124 -7.96 -2.29 -4.71
CA LEU A 124 -7.40 -1.17 -3.95
C LEU A 124 -5.95 -1.50 -3.55
N VAL A 125 -5.04 -0.57 -3.75
CA VAL A 125 -3.66 -0.63 -3.24
C VAL A 125 -3.40 0.59 -2.34
N GLN A 126 -3.30 0.38 -1.04
CA GLN A 126 -2.79 1.38 -0.11
C GLN A 126 -1.25 1.31 -0.12
N VAL A 127 -0.58 2.37 -0.57
CA VAL A 127 0.83 2.36 -0.97
C VAL A 127 1.76 2.77 0.19
N GLY A 128 1.49 2.30 1.41
CA GLY A 128 2.33 2.55 2.60
C GLY A 128 2.09 3.88 3.30
N ASP A 129 2.72 4.08 4.46
CA ASP A 129 2.57 5.24 5.34
C ASP A 129 1.12 5.38 5.86
N LEU A 130 0.65 4.31 6.49
CA LEU A 130 -0.61 4.30 7.20
C LEU A 130 -0.46 4.86 8.61
N LEU A 131 0.69 4.60 9.25
CA LEU A 131 1.03 5.03 10.59
C LEU A 131 1.57 6.48 10.65
N ASP A 132 1.64 7.00 11.88
CA ASP A 132 2.14 8.31 12.30
C ASP A 132 1.36 9.54 11.80
N ARG A 133 1.70 10.71 12.36
CA ARG A 133 1.15 12.06 12.07
C ARG A 133 -0.34 12.29 12.33
N GLY A 134 -1.14 11.24 12.41
CA GLY A 134 -2.55 11.28 12.83
C GLY A 134 -2.82 10.36 14.01
N ASP A 135 -4.00 10.50 14.59
CA ASP A 135 -4.35 9.90 15.89
C ASP A 135 -5.26 8.67 15.79
N GLN A 136 -5.65 8.23 14.58
CA GLN A 136 -6.60 7.13 14.34
C GLN A 136 -5.96 5.98 13.54
N GLU A 137 -4.68 5.69 13.81
CA GLU A 137 -3.84 4.77 13.06
C GLU A 137 -4.38 3.33 13.08
N ARG A 138 -4.69 2.80 14.27
CA ARG A 138 -5.25 1.45 14.41
C ARG A 138 -6.60 1.36 13.73
N ALA A 139 -7.47 2.35 13.91
CA ALA A 139 -8.80 2.35 13.32
C ALA A 139 -8.75 2.41 11.78
N ALA A 140 -7.81 3.16 11.20
CA ALA A 140 -7.54 3.17 9.76
C ALA A 140 -7.07 1.80 9.25
N PHE A 141 -6.18 1.13 10.01
CA PHE A 141 -5.74 -0.22 9.68
C PHE A 141 -6.87 -1.26 9.79
N GLU A 142 -7.68 -1.22 10.85
CA GLU A 142 -8.83 -2.12 11.01
C GLU A 142 -9.84 -1.96 9.88
N LEU A 143 -10.11 -0.71 9.44
CA LEU A 143 -10.99 -0.46 8.30
C LEU A 143 -10.45 -1.16 7.04
N LEU A 144 -9.16 -1.01 6.73
CA LEU A 144 -8.57 -1.64 5.54
C LEU A 144 -8.57 -3.17 5.62
N LEU A 145 -8.35 -3.75 6.80
CA LEU A 145 -8.45 -5.20 6.99
C LEU A 145 -9.88 -5.71 6.80
N LYS A 146 -10.88 -5.02 7.36
CA LYS A 146 -12.29 -5.34 7.10
C LYS A 146 -12.60 -5.29 5.60
N LEU A 147 -12.18 -4.22 4.93
CA LEU A 147 -12.42 -4.04 3.49
C LEU A 147 -11.68 -5.08 2.64
N ARG A 148 -10.51 -5.57 3.08
CA ARG A 148 -9.81 -6.68 2.41
C ARG A 148 -10.67 -7.93 2.36
N GLU A 149 -11.26 -8.31 3.48
CA GLU A 149 -12.14 -9.48 3.56
C GLU A 149 -13.43 -9.28 2.77
N ASP A 150 -14.02 -8.07 2.83
CA ASP A 150 -15.25 -7.77 2.09
C ASP A 150 -14.99 -7.71 0.57
N ALA A 151 -13.90 -7.08 0.12
CA ALA A 151 -13.54 -7.01 -1.29
C ALA A 151 -13.39 -8.41 -1.91
N LYS A 152 -12.73 -9.34 -1.19
CA LYS A 152 -12.54 -10.72 -1.65
C LYS A 152 -13.88 -11.40 -1.97
N LYS A 153 -14.92 -11.17 -1.17
CA LYS A 153 -16.27 -11.74 -1.38
C LYS A 153 -16.95 -11.21 -2.65
N HIS A 154 -16.51 -10.07 -3.16
CA HIS A 154 -17.05 -9.42 -4.35
C HIS A 154 -16.10 -9.47 -5.56
N GLY A 155 -15.08 -10.34 -5.53
CA GLY A 155 -14.09 -10.47 -6.59
C GLY A 155 -13.10 -9.32 -6.70
N GLY A 156 -13.08 -8.42 -5.72
CA GLY A 156 -12.09 -7.34 -5.57
C GLY A 156 -10.95 -7.76 -4.64
N ALA A 157 -10.02 -6.83 -4.40
CA ALA A 157 -8.93 -7.04 -3.46
C ALA A 157 -8.48 -5.73 -2.79
N VAL A 158 -7.91 -5.84 -1.59
CA VAL A 158 -7.24 -4.74 -0.90
C VAL A 158 -5.82 -5.15 -0.50
N HIS A 159 -4.83 -4.54 -1.16
CA HIS A 159 -3.43 -4.69 -0.81
C HIS A 159 -2.99 -3.47 0.02
N ILE A 160 -2.36 -3.73 1.16
CA ILE A 160 -1.75 -2.69 2.00
C ILE A 160 -0.25 -2.94 1.91
N LEU A 161 0.51 -1.91 1.56
CA LEU A 161 1.96 -1.97 1.46
C LEU A 161 2.62 -1.33 2.68
N HIS A 162 3.90 -1.62 2.87
CA HIS A 162 4.72 -0.93 3.86
C HIS A 162 5.32 0.35 3.27
N GLY A 163 5.15 1.45 3.99
CA GLY A 163 5.91 2.69 3.81
C GLY A 163 7.02 2.82 4.84
N ASN A 164 7.72 3.96 4.82
CA ASN A 164 8.80 4.16 5.77
C ASN A 164 8.30 4.30 7.20
N HIS A 165 7.07 4.79 7.42
CA HIS A 165 6.51 4.95 8.76
C HIS A 165 6.21 3.61 9.45
N GLU A 166 5.79 2.58 8.71
CA GLU A 166 5.72 1.21 9.26
C GLU A 166 7.11 0.69 9.66
N ILE A 167 8.13 0.92 8.81
CA ILE A 167 9.50 0.49 9.11
C ILE A 167 10.07 1.24 10.32
N MET A 168 9.79 2.54 10.47
CA MET A 168 10.22 3.36 11.60
C MET A 168 9.62 2.84 12.90
N ASN A 169 8.30 2.66 12.94
CA ASN A 169 7.60 2.19 14.13
C ASN A 169 8.06 0.81 14.59
N VAL A 170 8.27 -0.12 13.64
CA VAL A 170 8.84 -1.44 13.96
C VAL A 170 10.28 -1.33 14.45
N SER A 171 11.02 -0.31 14.01
CA SER A 171 12.37 -0.02 14.51
C SER A 171 12.39 0.77 15.83
N LEU A 172 11.23 0.99 16.47
CA LEU A 172 11.06 1.85 17.65
C LEU A 172 11.49 3.31 17.44
N ASP A 173 11.42 3.77 16.20
CA ASP A 173 11.66 5.16 15.82
C ASP A 173 10.31 5.90 15.75
N PHE A 174 10.01 6.67 16.79
CA PHE A 174 8.71 7.34 16.98
C PHE A 174 8.75 8.85 16.70
N ARG A 175 9.73 9.33 15.94
CA ARG A 175 9.94 10.78 15.71
C ARG A 175 8.75 11.51 15.07
N TYR A 176 7.81 10.80 14.45
CA TYR A 176 6.62 11.37 13.81
C TYR A 176 5.29 10.96 14.47
N VAL A 177 5.36 10.26 15.61
CA VAL A 177 4.16 9.88 16.36
C VAL A 177 3.63 11.09 17.12
N THR A 178 2.35 11.39 16.97
CA THR A 178 1.65 12.43 17.72
C THR A 178 1.31 11.96 19.14
N PRO A 179 0.98 12.86 20.08
CA PRO A 179 0.43 12.43 21.38
C PRO A 179 -0.77 11.49 21.23
N GLY A 180 -1.71 11.78 20.32
CA GLY A 180 -2.86 10.91 20.06
C GLY A 180 -2.48 9.56 19.45
N GLY A 181 -1.45 9.50 18.61
CA GLY A 181 -0.89 8.23 18.11
C GLY A 181 -0.30 7.35 19.22
N PHE A 182 0.21 7.93 20.31
CA PHE A 182 0.57 7.13 21.51
C PHE A 182 -0.68 6.65 22.26
N VAL A 183 -1.66 7.54 22.45
CA VAL A 183 -2.95 7.22 23.10
C VAL A 183 -3.69 6.08 22.37
N ASP A 184 -3.62 6.02 21.03
CA ASP A 184 -4.24 4.95 20.23
C ASP A 184 -3.75 3.54 20.65
N PHE A 185 -2.55 3.43 21.23
CA PHE A 185 -1.99 2.17 21.73
C PHE A 185 -2.15 1.95 23.24
N GLU A 186 -2.66 2.91 24.01
CA GLU A 186 -2.94 2.78 25.46
C GLU A 186 -3.84 1.58 25.83
N PRO A 187 -4.86 1.19 25.04
CA PRO A 187 -5.66 0.00 25.35
C PRO A 187 -4.85 -1.31 25.42
N LEU A 188 -3.59 -1.31 24.96
CA LEU A 188 -2.67 -2.45 25.05
C LEU A 188 -1.71 -2.36 26.25
N ALA A 189 -1.79 -1.32 27.08
CA ALA A 189 -0.84 -1.06 28.17
C ALA A 189 -0.81 -2.17 29.22
N ASP A 190 -1.97 -2.66 29.68
CA ASP A 190 -2.05 -3.74 30.66
C ASP A 190 -1.40 -5.02 30.12
N GLN A 191 -1.71 -5.36 28.86
CA GLN A 191 -1.11 -6.52 28.20
C GLN A 191 0.40 -6.34 28.02
N ALA A 192 0.85 -5.13 27.67
CA ALA A 192 2.26 -4.80 27.56
C ALA A 192 2.95 -4.99 28.91
N ASN A 193 2.43 -4.42 29.99
CA ASN A 193 2.99 -4.51 31.34
C ASN A 193 3.12 -5.96 31.82
N GLU A 194 2.09 -6.78 31.61
CA GLU A 194 2.10 -8.20 31.99
C GLU A 194 3.13 -9.02 31.21
N LYS A 195 3.27 -8.74 29.90
CA LYS A 195 4.11 -9.55 29.00
C LYS A 195 5.54 -9.03 28.87
N LEU A 196 5.82 -7.78 29.25
CA LEU A 196 7.13 -7.16 29.07
C LEU A 196 8.23 -7.91 29.83
N GLY A 197 7.93 -8.42 31.03
CA GLY A 197 8.87 -9.24 31.82
C GLY A 197 9.14 -10.63 31.25
N LYS A 198 8.35 -11.09 30.27
CA LYS A 198 8.51 -12.39 29.60
C LYS A 198 9.37 -12.30 28.33
N LEU A 199 9.76 -11.10 27.92
CA LEU A 199 10.62 -10.88 26.75
C LEU A 199 12.11 -11.05 27.10
N PRO A 200 12.97 -11.33 26.11
CA PRO A 200 14.41 -11.32 26.30
C PRO A 200 14.89 -10.01 26.97
N PRO A 201 15.87 -10.06 27.89
CA PRO A 201 16.32 -8.89 28.65
C PRO A 201 16.59 -7.66 27.80
N ALA A 202 17.37 -7.81 26.72
CA ALA A 202 17.71 -6.73 25.79
C ALA A 202 16.47 -6.00 25.23
N ILE A 203 15.38 -6.72 24.93
CA ILE A 203 14.14 -6.13 24.44
C ILE A 203 13.36 -5.48 25.59
N SER A 204 13.24 -6.20 26.70
CA SER A 204 12.45 -5.74 27.85
C SER A 204 13.03 -4.46 28.48
N GLU A 205 14.35 -4.38 28.60
CA GLU A 205 15.07 -3.23 29.14
C GLU A 205 14.99 -2.03 28.20
N THR A 206 15.14 -2.25 26.89
CA THR A 206 14.94 -1.21 25.86
C THR A 206 13.58 -0.54 26.02
N ILE A 207 12.50 -1.33 26.13
CA ILE A 207 11.14 -0.78 26.27
C ILE A 207 10.92 -0.15 27.64
N LYS A 208 11.41 -0.75 28.74
CA LYS A 208 11.30 -0.17 30.09
C LYS A 208 12.01 1.18 30.18
N GLY A 209 13.09 1.38 29.43
CA GLY A 209 13.81 2.64 29.34
C GLY A 209 13.07 3.76 28.62
N LEU A 210 12.01 3.45 27.86
CA LEU A 210 11.17 4.46 27.22
C LEU A 210 10.23 5.13 28.22
N PRO A 211 9.81 6.40 27.96
CA PRO A 211 8.72 7.03 28.69
C PRO A 211 7.47 6.16 28.71
N GLU A 212 6.75 6.15 29.83
CA GLU A 212 5.63 5.23 30.06
C GLU A 212 4.57 5.27 28.94
N PHE A 213 4.19 6.46 28.50
CA PHE A 213 3.21 6.66 27.42
C PHE A 213 3.64 6.07 26.07
N MET A 214 4.93 5.76 25.86
CA MET A 214 5.43 5.13 24.65
C MET A 214 5.46 3.59 24.74
N ARG A 215 5.42 3.02 25.94
CA ARG A 215 5.75 1.60 26.17
C ARG A 215 4.76 0.65 25.53
N SER A 216 3.46 0.97 25.57
CA SER A 216 2.40 0.16 24.95
C SER A 216 2.60 0.07 23.43
N ARG A 217 2.83 1.21 22.76
CA ARG A 217 3.16 1.30 21.34
C ARG A 217 4.44 0.53 21.02
N ALA A 218 5.52 0.77 21.77
CA ALA A 218 6.80 0.11 21.59
C ALA A 218 6.71 -1.41 21.72
N TRP A 219 6.03 -1.89 22.75
CA TRP A 219 5.80 -3.32 22.96
C TRP A 219 4.95 -3.94 21.84
N SER A 220 3.98 -3.20 21.32
CA SER A 220 3.06 -3.66 20.27
C SER A 220 3.72 -3.71 18.89
N LEU A 221 4.53 -2.70 18.57
CA LEU A 221 5.14 -2.49 17.24
C LEU A 221 6.57 -3.04 17.11
N ARG A 222 7.29 -3.35 18.19
CA ARG A 222 8.62 -3.99 18.08
C ARG A 222 8.59 -5.24 17.19
N PRO A 223 9.74 -5.70 16.66
CA PRO A 223 9.83 -6.99 15.97
C PRO A 223 9.24 -8.13 16.84
N GLY A 224 8.32 -8.89 16.27
CA GLY A 224 7.56 -9.95 16.94
C GLY A 224 6.47 -9.46 17.90
N GLY A 225 6.16 -8.16 17.92
CA GLY A 225 5.06 -7.59 18.69
C GLY A 225 3.71 -7.92 18.05
N PRO A 226 2.60 -7.88 18.81
CA PRO A 226 1.28 -8.24 18.28
C PRO A 226 0.86 -7.41 17.07
N PHE A 227 1.05 -6.09 17.09
CA PHE A 227 0.68 -5.25 15.94
C PHE A 227 1.69 -5.40 14.80
N SER A 228 2.99 -5.51 15.10
CA SER A 228 4.03 -5.83 14.09
C SER A 228 3.72 -7.12 13.33
N ASN A 229 3.30 -8.18 14.04
CA ASN A 229 2.90 -9.44 13.42
C ASN A 229 1.69 -9.27 12.49
N ARG A 230 0.70 -8.45 12.89
CA ARG A 230 -0.47 -8.17 12.05
C ARG A 230 -0.11 -7.39 10.79
N ILE A 231 0.75 -6.38 10.88
CA ILE A 231 1.17 -5.63 9.68
C ILE A 231 2.16 -6.43 8.83
N SER A 232 2.88 -7.41 9.38
CA SER A 232 3.87 -8.23 8.63
C SER A 232 3.28 -9.06 7.48
N THR A 233 1.95 -9.21 7.43
CA THR A 233 1.23 -9.85 6.32
C THR A 233 1.22 -8.99 5.06
N ASN A 234 1.51 -7.68 5.20
CA ASN A 234 1.61 -6.74 4.09
C ASN A 234 2.92 -6.97 3.31
N GLN A 235 3.02 -6.36 2.12
CA GLN A 235 4.20 -6.46 1.26
C GLN A 235 4.96 -5.13 1.21
N LEU A 236 6.26 -5.16 0.91
CA LEU A 236 7.01 -3.95 0.53
C LEU A 236 6.67 -3.50 -0.89
N ALA A 237 6.54 -4.46 -1.80
CA ALA A 237 6.21 -4.21 -3.19
C ALA A 237 5.41 -5.37 -3.80
N ILE A 238 4.51 -5.04 -4.72
CA ILE A 238 3.72 -6.03 -5.48
C ILE A 238 3.64 -5.64 -6.95
N VAL A 239 3.39 -6.62 -7.81
CA VAL A 239 3.10 -6.42 -9.23
C VAL A 239 1.69 -6.88 -9.53
N ILE A 240 0.87 -6.02 -10.14
CA ILE A 240 -0.49 -6.34 -10.59
C ILE A 240 -0.57 -6.06 -12.09
N GLY A 241 -0.64 -7.11 -12.90
CA GLY A 241 -0.54 -6.99 -14.35
C GLY A 241 0.82 -6.39 -14.75
N ASP A 242 0.79 -5.23 -15.41
CA ASP A 242 1.99 -4.50 -15.86
C ASP A 242 2.39 -3.35 -14.91
N ASN A 243 1.91 -3.36 -13.67
CA ASN A 243 2.11 -2.26 -12.71
C ASN A 243 2.81 -2.77 -11.46
N VAL A 244 3.97 -2.21 -11.13
CA VAL A 244 4.62 -2.43 -9.83
C VAL A 244 4.25 -1.31 -8.86
N PHE A 245 3.88 -1.68 -7.63
CA PHE A 245 3.54 -0.78 -6.55
C PHE A 245 4.57 -0.89 -5.44
N VAL A 246 5.07 0.25 -4.96
CA VAL A 246 6.10 0.33 -3.91
C VAL A 246 6.04 1.73 -3.30
N HIS A 247 6.33 1.90 -2.01
CA HIS A 247 6.13 3.21 -1.36
C HIS A 247 7.04 4.33 -1.91
N GLY A 248 8.36 4.13 -1.97
CA GLY A 248 9.32 5.14 -2.44
C GLY A 248 9.81 4.92 -3.88
N GLY A 249 10.21 3.69 -4.22
CA GLY A 249 10.65 3.33 -5.57
C GLY A 249 11.52 2.08 -5.63
N LEU A 250 11.79 1.57 -6.84
CA LEU A 250 12.74 0.47 -7.06
C LEU A 250 13.84 0.91 -8.01
N ARG A 251 15.06 0.41 -7.78
CA ARG A 251 16.24 0.67 -8.60
C ARG A 251 16.76 -0.65 -9.15
N PRO A 252 17.63 -0.65 -10.18
CA PRO A 252 18.22 -1.88 -10.68
C PRO A 252 18.98 -2.66 -9.59
N THR A 253 19.62 -1.94 -8.67
CA THR A 253 20.30 -2.54 -7.51
C THR A 253 19.38 -3.27 -6.53
N HIS A 254 18.08 -2.96 -6.51
CA HIS A 254 17.09 -3.71 -5.72
C HIS A 254 16.58 -4.95 -6.45
N LEU A 255 16.80 -5.02 -7.76
CA LEU A 255 16.24 -6.02 -8.67
C LEU A 255 17.35 -6.85 -9.35
N ALA A 256 18.57 -6.82 -8.79
CA ALA A 256 19.75 -7.39 -9.41
C ALA A 256 19.68 -8.93 -9.52
N GLU A 257 18.98 -9.56 -8.58
CA GLU A 257 18.85 -11.01 -8.50
C GLU A 257 17.43 -11.47 -8.90
N PRO A 258 17.30 -12.65 -9.55
CA PRO A 258 15.99 -13.26 -9.77
C PRO A 258 15.22 -13.45 -8.46
N GLY A 259 13.92 -13.11 -8.44
CA GLY A 259 13.10 -13.22 -7.24
C GLY A 259 13.40 -12.17 -6.16
N ALA A 260 14.05 -11.06 -6.52
CA ALA A 260 14.41 -10.02 -5.55
C ALA A 260 13.20 -9.39 -4.84
N LEU A 261 12.05 -9.23 -5.51
CA LEU A 261 10.85 -8.67 -4.88
C LEU A 261 10.31 -9.59 -3.77
N GLU A 262 10.20 -10.89 -4.05
CA GLU A 262 9.81 -11.91 -3.09
C GLU A 262 10.80 -12.01 -1.93
N THR A 263 12.09 -11.92 -2.24
CA THR A 263 13.16 -11.92 -1.23
C THR A 263 13.05 -10.70 -0.31
N MET A 264 12.81 -9.50 -0.85
CA MET A 264 12.61 -8.30 -0.05
C MET A 264 11.35 -8.41 0.82
N ASN A 265 10.23 -8.83 0.23
CA ASN A 265 8.96 -9.02 0.93
C ASN A 265 9.09 -10.01 2.10
N SER A 266 9.65 -11.19 1.84
CA SER A 266 9.84 -12.24 2.84
C SER A 266 10.85 -11.85 3.93
N ALA A 267 11.95 -11.17 3.57
CA ALA A 267 12.93 -10.69 4.54
C ALA A 267 12.34 -9.60 5.45
N CYS A 268 11.53 -8.68 4.90
CA CYS A 268 10.81 -7.68 5.69
C CYS A 268 9.84 -8.34 6.68
N ARG A 269 9.02 -9.29 6.19
CA ARG A 269 8.09 -10.06 7.03
C ARG A 269 8.80 -10.79 8.14
N ALA A 270 9.88 -11.52 7.82
CA ALA A 270 10.66 -12.27 8.82
C ALA A 270 11.22 -11.34 9.90
N TRP A 271 11.72 -10.17 9.52
CA TRP A 271 12.19 -9.16 10.47
C TRP A 271 11.05 -8.61 11.34
N MET A 272 9.93 -8.18 10.75
CA MET A 272 8.78 -7.67 11.51
C MET A 272 8.21 -8.70 12.49
N GLN A 273 8.31 -9.99 12.15
CA GLN A 273 7.91 -11.10 13.02
C GLN A 273 8.95 -11.45 14.10
N GLY A 274 10.09 -10.74 14.14
CA GLY A 274 11.17 -10.99 15.09
C GLY A 274 11.95 -12.29 14.80
N ARG A 275 11.84 -12.82 13.58
CA ARG A 275 12.51 -14.06 13.14
C ARG A 275 13.82 -13.82 12.39
N ALA A 276 14.12 -12.57 12.07
CA ALA A 276 15.33 -12.17 11.35
C ALA A 276 15.77 -10.75 11.75
N GLU A 277 17.01 -10.42 11.41
CA GLU A 277 17.54 -9.06 11.50
C GLU A 277 16.94 -8.13 10.44
N LYS A 278 16.97 -6.81 10.71
CA LYS A 278 16.50 -5.82 9.74
C LYS A 278 17.29 -5.94 8.43
N PRO A 279 16.63 -6.12 7.26
CA PRO A 279 17.30 -6.21 5.98
C PRO A 279 18.12 -4.94 5.67
N SER A 280 19.29 -5.10 5.04
CA SER A 280 20.15 -3.97 4.64
C SER A 280 19.44 -3.02 3.66
N SER A 281 18.57 -3.54 2.81
CA SER A 281 17.72 -2.78 1.88
C SER A 281 16.76 -1.81 2.59
N LEU A 282 16.50 -1.97 3.88
CA LEU A 282 15.64 -1.10 4.69
C LEU A 282 16.40 -0.11 5.59
N LYS A 283 17.74 -0.11 5.55
CA LYS A 283 18.59 0.70 6.45
C LYS A 283 19.11 2.00 5.83
N THR A 284 18.95 2.19 4.51
CA THR A 284 19.59 3.31 3.80
C THR A 284 18.55 4.24 3.17
N GLY A 285 18.95 5.49 2.86
CA GLY A 285 18.10 6.43 2.11
C GLY A 285 17.79 6.00 0.67
N LYS A 286 18.46 4.96 0.16
CA LYS A 286 18.15 4.34 -1.13
C LYS A 286 17.08 3.26 -1.03
N SER A 287 16.62 2.94 0.18
CA SER A 287 15.64 1.88 0.42
C SER A 287 14.37 2.05 -0.40
N PRO A 288 13.69 0.95 -0.79
CA PRO A 288 12.44 1.01 -1.53
C PRO A 288 11.32 1.83 -0.89
N VAL A 289 11.38 2.06 0.43
CA VAL A 289 10.40 2.87 1.15
C VAL A 289 10.90 4.27 1.50
N TRP A 290 12.16 4.62 1.22
CA TRP A 290 12.73 5.92 1.61
C TRP A 290 13.18 6.78 0.43
N MET A 291 13.42 6.17 -0.73
CA MET A 291 13.92 6.91 -1.88
C MET A 291 12.85 7.84 -2.45
N ARG A 292 13.28 9.04 -2.88
CA ARG A 292 12.40 10.05 -3.49
C ARG A 292 12.79 10.40 -4.91
N ASN A 293 13.72 9.65 -5.52
CA ASN A 293 14.28 9.97 -6.83
C ASN A 293 13.22 10.09 -7.94
N TYR A 294 12.08 9.39 -7.81
CA TYR A 294 10.99 9.43 -8.78
C TYR A 294 9.89 10.45 -8.42
N SER A 295 9.91 11.01 -7.21
CA SER A 295 8.89 11.91 -6.68
C SER A 295 9.39 13.36 -6.49
N LEU A 296 10.71 13.58 -6.48
CA LEU A 296 11.33 14.90 -6.41
C LEU A 296 11.57 15.48 -7.81
N GLY A 297 11.05 16.70 -8.02
CA GLY A 297 11.06 17.31 -9.35
C GLY A 297 10.14 16.56 -10.31
N SER A 298 9.95 17.08 -11.51
CA SER A 298 9.34 16.31 -12.60
C SER A 298 10.52 15.83 -13.47
N PRO A 299 10.98 14.57 -13.33
CA PRO A 299 12.16 14.10 -14.05
C PRO A 299 11.95 14.30 -15.55
N LYS A 300 12.92 14.94 -16.21
CA LYS A 300 12.84 15.16 -17.66
C LYS A 300 13.07 13.84 -18.39
N ILE A 301 12.42 13.65 -19.53
CA ILE A 301 12.72 12.51 -20.42
C ILE A 301 14.22 12.52 -20.73
N GLY A 302 14.89 11.37 -20.57
CA GLY A 302 16.33 11.21 -20.77
C GLY A 302 17.20 11.62 -19.57
N SER A 303 16.61 12.07 -18.46
CA SER A 303 17.33 12.24 -17.18
C SER A 303 17.82 10.89 -16.64
N ASP A 304 18.83 10.95 -15.77
CA ASP A 304 19.37 9.77 -15.08
C ASP A 304 18.29 9.04 -14.28
N GLU A 305 17.34 9.76 -13.69
CA GLU A 305 16.20 9.17 -12.97
C GLU A 305 15.28 8.38 -13.92
N CYS A 306 14.96 8.95 -15.08
CA CYS A 306 14.11 8.31 -16.09
C CYS A 306 14.78 7.07 -16.70
N ASN A 307 16.10 7.15 -16.96
CA ASN A 307 16.89 6.00 -17.42
C ASN A 307 16.98 4.91 -16.35
N THR A 308 17.20 5.30 -15.08
CA THR A 308 17.23 4.36 -13.94
C THR A 308 15.87 3.69 -13.73
N LEU A 309 14.77 4.43 -13.89
CA LEU A 309 13.41 3.89 -13.82
C LEU A 309 13.19 2.85 -14.92
N GLN A 310 13.53 3.19 -16.17
CA GLN A 310 13.38 2.26 -17.30
C GLN A 310 14.19 0.98 -17.07
N ALA A 311 15.47 1.12 -16.70
CA ALA A 311 16.32 -0.02 -16.38
C ALA A 311 15.79 -0.87 -15.22
N SER A 312 15.03 -0.29 -14.28
CA SER A 312 14.39 -1.05 -13.20
C SER A 312 13.18 -1.82 -13.71
N LEU A 313 12.35 -1.19 -14.55
CA LEU A 313 11.16 -1.82 -15.13
C LEU A 313 11.54 -2.95 -16.09
N ASP A 314 12.66 -2.84 -16.81
CA ASP A 314 13.15 -3.89 -17.72
C ASP A 314 13.56 -5.19 -16.98
N LEU A 315 13.79 -5.13 -15.66
CA LEU A 315 14.19 -6.27 -14.83
C LEU A 315 13.00 -7.04 -14.21
N ILE A 316 11.78 -6.54 -14.36
CA ILE A 316 10.56 -7.14 -13.79
C ILE A 316 9.43 -7.12 -14.84
N PRO A 317 8.38 -7.95 -14.70
CA PRO A 317 7.26 -7.95 -15.63
C PRO A 317 6.32 -6.74 -15.40
N ALA A 318 6.84 -5.52 -15.39
CA ALA A 318 6.08 -4.29 -15.19
C ALA A 318 6.48 -3.21 -16.21
N LYS A 319 5.50 -2.42 -16.65
CA LYS A 319 5.66 -1.27 -17.54
C LYS A 319 5.55 0.07 -16.80
N ARG A 320 4.99 0.06 -15.59
CA ARG A 320 4.78 1.27 -14.77
C ARG A 320 5.15 1.00 -13.33
N MET A 321 5.72 2.01 -12.68
CA MET A 321 5.96 2.04 -11.24
C MET A 321 5.05 3.09 -10.60
N ILE A 322 4.22 2.64 -9.65
CA ILE A 322 3.31 3.49 -8.88
C ILE A 322 3.92 3.63 -7.49
N VAL A 323 4.20 4.87 -7.12
CA VAL A 323 4.83 5.23 -5.85
C VAL A 323 3.93 6.12 -5.01
N GLY A 324 4.07 6.02 -3.69
CA GLY A 324 3.54 6.98 -2.72
C GLY A 324 4.56 8.08 -2.45
N TYR A 325 4.70 8.47 -1.18
CA TYR A 325 5.81 9.26 -0.66
C TYR A 325 6.09 10.55 -1.46
N CYS A 326 5.02 11.30 -1.76
CA CYS A 326 5.06 12.55 -2.51
C CYS A 326 4.48 13.70 -1.68
N SER A 327 5.30 14.26 -0.80
CA SER A 327 4.93 15.44 -0.01
C SER A 327 5.23 16.72 -0.80
N ARG A 328 4.32 17.18 -1.67
CA ARG A 328 4.33 18.59 -2.11
C ARG A 328 3.35 19.39 -1.27
N SER A 329 3.89 20.19 -0.34
CA SER A 329 3.15 21.27 0.30
C SER A 329 2.92 22.38 -0.73
N LYS A 330 1.68 22.86 -0.83
CA LYS A 330 1.11 23.84 -1.78
C LYS A 330 0.38 23.18 -2.95
N THR A 331 -0.94 23.12 -2.76
CA THR A 331 -1.99 23.00 -3.78
C THR A 331 -2.16 21.59 -4.37
N LEU A 332 -3.34 21.02 -4.09
CA LEU A 332 -3.91 19.83 -4.71
C LEU A 332 -3.47 19.61 -6.18
N SER A 333 -2.61 18.61 -6.41
CA SER A 333 -2.46 18.00 -7.73
C SER A 333 -3.33 16.75 -7.80
N HIS A 334 -4.49 16.88 -8.43
CA HIS A 334 -5.36 15.77 -8.80
C HIS A 334 -4.63 14.88 -9.83
N ASN A 335 -4.06 13.77 -9.38
CA ASN A 335 -3.38 12.81 -10.27
C ASN A 335 -4.39 11.85 -10.92
N VAL A 336 -5.16 12.37 -11.88
CA VAL A 336 -6.05 11.57 -12.72
C VAL A 336 -5.24 11.01 -13.89
N ALA A 337 -4.95 9.72 -13.89
CA ALA A 337 -4.60 9.03 -15.13
C ALA A 337 -5.90 8.67 -15.84
N ARG A 338 -6.24 9.42 -16.89
CA ARG A 338 -7.15 8.96 -17.94
C ARG A 338 -6.29 8.51 -19.10
N TYR A 339 -6.43 7.24 -19.47
CA TYR A 339 -6.12 6.73 -20.80
C TYR A 339 -7.37 6.03 -21.29
#